data_AF-W2PNA1-F1
#
_entry.id   AF-W2PNA1-F1
#
_cell.length_a   1.000
_cell.length_b   1.000
_cell.length_c   1.000
_cell.angle_alpha   90.00
_cell.angle_beta   90.00
_cell.angle_gamma   90.00
#
_symmetry.space_group_name_H-M   'P 1'
#
loop_
_entity.id
_entity.type
_entity.pdbx_description
1 polymer ?
#
loop_
_entity_poly.entity_id
_entity_poly.type
_entity_poly.pdbx_seq_one_letter_code
_entity_poly.pdbx_strand_id
1 'polypeptide(L)'
;MQAVTPRLWTPLESIDSGAPVGDGPCHDSTPNVSSSVEASGKLVRESERRTTELTDGPDVELDEHYAEVRSPRSGGRTLNDEELSTVEPCSLAWNNLSLNRKNWRNNQPSDGYNEALLNNVSGSVNAGEFLVITGPSKDESLALLSCLAGFEDAMAGNVTVNGREWNSQMNRYISYIPREDLFYETLTVYEHLVFQAQLRMRRTHTNEMCLARVDQVIDDLELSECRDKLIGGGISLSGITRGERKLLALATALLTNPSILLVEEPTDGLDTFSAERIVAKLRWLAFDKGLTVAVTLHHSSSHFYGLFDVLYLVADASCVYDGKASDAVAYFSTIGYHCPEYTSPMDYFMFQMVVGDRESDDVGVARVETLKREWSERNASVYAENKANAAAAKEHSVVDDYDQKNRCGYYGRDTLFASLAMVSSSGGTCALHC
;
A
#
# COMPACT_ATOMS: atom_id res chain seq x y z
N MET A 1 16.58 -21.72 46.20
CA MET A 1 17.93 -22.33 46.06
C MET A 1 17.84 -23.30 44.89
N GLN A 2 18.52 -23.24 43.76
CA GLN A 2 19.46 -22.32 43.08
C GLN A 2 19.17 -22.58 41.58
N ALA A 3 18.69 -21.63 40.79
CA ALA A 3 19.46 -20.73 39.92
C ALA A 3 20.63 -21.41 39.17
N VAL A 4 20.44 -21.71 37.87
CA VAL A 4 21.54 -21.97 36.92
C VAL A 4 21.22 -21.37 35.54
N THR A 5 21.83 -20.22 35.28
CA THR A 5 22.39 -19.72 34.00
C THR A 5 23.58 -18.82 34.41
N PRO A 6 24.46 -18.29 33.53
CA PRO A 6 24.70 -18.49 32.09
C PRO A 6 26.20 -18.74 31.76
N ARG A 7 26.58 -18.98 30.48
CA ARG A 7 27.91 -18.55 29.96
C ARG A 7 27.88 -18.20 28.46
N LEU A 8 28.23 -16.94 28.21
CA LEU A 8 28.72 -16.34 26.96
C LEU A 8 30.04 -16.95 26.51
N TRP A 9 30.30 -16.97 25.20
CA TRP A 9 31.66 -17.01 24.63
C TRP A 9 31.76 -16.09 23.40
N THR A 10 32.78 -15.23 23.43
CA THR A 10 33.31 -14.33 22.39
C THR A 10 34.53 -15.00 21.69
N PRO A 11 35.07 -14.44 20.58
CA PRO A 11 35.76 -15.18 19.52
C PRO A 11 37.28 -15.31 19.73
N LEU A 12 37.94 -16.19 18.95
CA LEU A 12 39.38 -16.40 18.94
C LEU A 12 40.01 -16.09 17.57
N GLU A 13 41.12 -15.34 17.62
CA GLU A 13 42.05 -15.00 16.53
C GLU A 13 43.12 -16.07 16.27
N SER A 14 43.76 -15.88 15.11
CA SER A 14 44.90 -16.49 14.43
C SER A 14 46.09 -17.03 15.24
N ILE A 15 46.77 -18.05 14.68
CA ILE A 15 48.18 -18.37 14.92
C ILE A 15 48.92 -18.60 13.59
N ASP A 16 50.11 -18.02 13.54
CA ASP A 16 51.11 -17.96 12.48
C ASP A 16 52.34 -18.84 12.85
N SER A 17 53.10 -19.31 11.85
CA SER A 17 54.45 -19.91 12.00
C SER A 17 55.00 -20.17 10.58
N GLY A 18 56.23 -19.87 10.16
CA GLY A 18 57.49 -19.42 10.77
C GLY A 18 58.62 -19.76 9.76
N ALA A 19 59.63 -18.88 9.64
CA ALA A 19 60.74 -18.86 8.68
C ALA A 19 61.80 -20.00 8.90
N PRO A 20 63.05 -20.05 8.31
CA PRO A 20 64.09 -18.98 8.45
C PRO A 20 65.34 -18.93 7.49
N VAL A 21 66.20 -17.89 7.70
CA VAL A 21 67.69 -17.69 7.47
C VAL A 21 68.27 -17.65 6.02
N GLY A 22 69.21 -16.81 5.58
CA GLY A 22 70.06 -15.72 6.14
C GLY A 22 71.29 -15.41 5.24
N ASP A 23 72.05 -14.36 5.61
CA ASP A 23 73.42 -13.93 5.22
C ASP A 23 73.69 -12.91 4.06
N GLY A 24 74.40 -11.82 4.40
CA GLY A 24 75.02 -10.79 3.49
C GLY A 24 76.45 -11.17 3.06
N PRO A 25 77.42 -10.27 2.70
CA PRO A 25 77.44 -8.78 2.75
C PRO A 25 78.18 -8.03 1.56
N CYS A 26 78.16 -6.68 1.61
CA CYS A 26 79.18 -5.64 1.25
C CYS A 26 79.83 -5.39 -0.15
N HIS A 27 79.85 -4.08 -0.56
CA HIS A 27 80.85 -3.30 -1.37
C HIS A 27 81.07 -3.65 -2.87
N ASP A 28 81.36 -2.79 -3.88
CA ASP A 28 81.51 -1.33 -4.08
C ASP A 28 81.63 -1.05 -5.64
N SER A 29 81.32 0.18 -6.05
CA SER A 29 81.84 1.00 -7.20
C SER A 29 81.80 0.60 -8.71
N THR A 30 80.94 1.31 -9.49
CA THR A 30 81.15 2.22 -10.69
C THR A 30 82.10 1.86 -11.87
N PRO A 31 81.84 2.27 -13.15
CA PRO A 31 81.91 3.68 -13.65
C PRO A 31 80.72 4.11 -14.56
N ASN A 32 80.21 5.37 -14.56
CA ASN A 32 80.68 6.62 -15.22
C ASN A 32 80.99 6.44 -16.73
N VAL A 33 80.44 7.19 -17.71
CA VAL A 33 80.36 8.67 -17.87
C VAL A 33 79.22 9.10 -18.85
N SER A 34 78.78 10.35 -18.65
CA SER A 34 77.75 11.25 -19.22
C SER A 34 77.69 11.45 -20.76
N SER A 35 76.55 11.89 -21.33
CA SER A 35 76.05 13.29 -21.43
C SER A 35 74.61 13.28 -22.04
N SER A 36 73.64 14.18 -21.82
CA SER A 36 73.60 15.60 -21.43
C SER A 36 72.19 16.01 -20.94
N VAL A 37 72.12 16.79 -19.84
CA VAL A 37 71.32 18.04 -19.61
C VAL A 37 69.78 17.96 -19.72
N GLU A 38 69.03 17.81 -18.60
CA GLU A 38 68.39 18.84 -17.71
C GLU A 38 66.96 19.25 -18.15
N ALA A 39 65.96 19.51 -17.31
CA ALA A 39 65.81 19.46 -15.85
C ALA A 39 64.32 19.44 -15.42
N SER A 40 64.14 18.84 -14.24
CA SER A 40 63.03 18.70 -13.29
C SER A 40 61.94 19.78 -13.12
N GLY A 41 60.75 19.32 -12.67
CA GLY A 41 59.80 20.09 -11.87
C GLY A 41 58.75 19.21 -11.16
N LYS A 42 58.85 19.09 -9.83
CA LYS A 42 57.96 18.33 -8.92
C LYS A 42 56.72 19.14 -8.49
N LEU A 43 55.56 18.46 -8.45
CA LEU A 43 54.61 18.26 -7.32
C LEU A 43 54.28 19.40 -6.30
N VAL A 44 52.96 19.48 -6.01
CA VAL A 44 52.21 20.02 -4.83
C VAL A 44 51.66 21.47 -4.91
N ARG A 45 50.33 21.65 -4.78
CA ARG A 45 49.69 22.37 -3.63
C ARG A 45 48.16 22.55 -3.71
N GLU A 46 47.60 22.58 -2.51
CA GLU A 46 46.27 22.97 -2.05
C GLU A 46 45.84 24.42 -2.37
N SER A 47 44.51 24.57 -2.45
CA SER A 47 43.62 25.73 -2.25
C SER A 47 44.17 27.16 -2.20
N GLU A 48 43.60 28.05 -3.03
CA GLU A 48 43.23 29.41 -2.60
C GLU A 48 42.20 30.07 -3.54
N ARG A 49 41.23 30.77 -2.93
CA ARG A 49 40.17 31.56 -3.57
C ARG A 49 40.78 32.68 -4.43
N ARG A 50 40.32 32.82 -5.69
CA ARG A 50 40.32 34.10 -6.41
C ARG A 50 39.07 34.22 -7.28
N THR A 51 38.23 35.16 -6.87
CA THR A 51 37.29 35.91 -7.70
C THR A 51 37.92 36.29 -9.03
N THR A 52 37.34 35.83 -10.14
CA THR A 52 37.57 36.42 -11.46
C THR A 52 36.39 37.31 -11.80
N GLU A 53 36.76 38.56 -12.04
CA GLU A 53 35.92 39.71 -12.34
C GLU A 53 35.04 39.48 -13.56
N LEU A 54 33.83 40.03 -13.49
CA LEU A 54 32.95 40.20 -14.64
C LEU A 54 33.65 41.08 -15.67
N THR A 55 33.92 40.52 -16.84
CA THR A 55 34.13 41.30 -18.05
C THR A 55 32.84 41.25 -18.87
N ASP A 56 32.18 42.40 -19.00
CA ASP A 56 31.05 42.64 -19.88
C ASP A 56 31.42 42.29 -21.33
N GLY A 57 30.97 41.12 -21.78
CA GLY A 57 30.88 40.74 -23.19
C GLY A 57 29.44 40.90 -23.66
N PRO A 58 29.18 41.17 -24.95
CA PRO A 58 27.85 41.51 -25.43
C PRO A 58 26.88 40.35 -25.20
N ASP A 59 25.68 40.70 -24.73
CA ASP A 59 24.55 39.80 -24.47
C ASP A 59 24.37 38.80 -25.62
N VAL A 60 24.78 37.55 -25.39
CA VAL A 60 24.32 36.44 -26.20
C VAL A 60 22.95 36.10 -25.65
N GLU A 61 21.89 36.56 -26.34
CA GLU A 61 20.54 36.02 -26.15
C GLU A 61 20.64 34.50 -26.32
N LEU A 62 20.59 33.78 -25.20
CA LEU A 62 20.38 32.34 -25.19
C LEU A 62 18.94 32.14 -25.64
N ASP A 63 18.75 32.01 -26.96
CA ASP A 63 17.48 31.57 -27.55
C ASP A 63 17.04 30.31 -26.80
N GLU A 64 15.91 30.41 -26.12
CA GLU A 64 15.24 29.32 -25.41
C GLU A 64 14.80 28.25 -26.42
N HIS A 65 15.71 27.35 -26.79
CA HIS A 65 15.42 26.19 -27.63
C HIS A 65 14.70 25.07 -26.85
N TYR A 66 13.65 25.41 -26.09
CA TYR A 66 12.71 24.43 -25.58
C TYR A 66 11.51 24.37 -26.51
N ALA A 67 11.37 23.26 -27.23
CA ALA A 67 10.13 22.98 -27.92
C ALA A 67 9.04 22.72 -26.87
N GLU A 68 8.09 23.65 -26.73
CA GLU A 68 6.90 23.46 -25.91
C GLU A 68 6.00 22.39 -26.57
N VAL A 69 6.28 21.12 -26.29
CA VAL A 69 5.46 20.00 -26.78
C VAL A 69 4.15 19.99 -25.99
N ARG A 70 3.12 20.65 -26.53
CA ARG A 70 1.77 20.59 -25.95
C ARG A 70 1.25 19.17 -26.06
N SER A 71 1.15 18.48 -24.92
CA SER A 71 0.51 17.16 -24.85
C SER A 71 -0.93 17.26 -25.37
N PRO A 72 -1.39 16.36 -26.24
CA PRO A 72 -2.75 16.40 -26.78
C PRO A 72 -3.78 16.38 -25.65
N ARG A 73 -4.49 17.51 -25.46
CA ARG A 73 -5.61 17.61 -24.54
C ARG A 73 -6.84 17.02 -25.22
N SER A 74 -7.17 15.77 -24.92
CA SER A 74 -8.55 15.30 -25.10
C SER A 74 -9.43 16.06 -24.12
N GLY A 75 -10.59 16.56 -24.56
CA GLY A 75 -11.51 17.37 -23.75
C GLY A 75 -11.95 16.64 -22.49
N GLY A 76 -11.19 16.78 -21.42
CA GLY A 76 -11.54 16.31 -20.09
C GLY A 76 -12.55 17.26 -19.46
N ARG A 77 -13.60 16.69 -18.88
CA ARG A 77 -14.52 17.42 -18.01
C ARG A 77 -13.72 17.96 -16.82
N THR A 78 -13.66 19.28 -16.66
CA THR A 78 -13.06 19.92 -15.49
C THR A 78 -13.93 19.58 -14.28
N LEU A 79 -13.37 18.90 -13.29
CA LEU A 79 -14.07 18.58 -12.04
C LEU A 79 -14.04 19.81 -11.13
N ASN A 80 -15.10 20.02 -10.34
CA ASN A 80 -15.15 21.11 -9.36
C ASN A 80 -14.36 20.75 -8.08
N ASP A 81 -13.96 21.74 -7.28
CA ASP A 81 -13.18 21.53 -6.03
C ASP A 81 -13.87 20.61 -5.02
N GLU A 82 -15.22 20.57 -4.95
CA GLU A 82 -15.94 19.64 -4.06
C GLU A 82 -15.87 18.18 -4.54
N GLU A 83 -15.99 17.93 -5.86
CA GLU A 83 -15.85 16.58 -6.46
C GLU A 83 -14.41 16.06 -6.32
N LEU A 84 -13.42 16.94 -6.13
CA LEU A 84 -12.03 16.60 -5.85
C LEU A 84 -11.81 16.01 -4.44
N SER A 85 -12.70 16.32 -3.49
CA SER A 85 -12.50 16.04 -2.07
C SER A 85 -13.18 14.76 -1.59
N THR A 86 -14.29 14.37 -2.21
CA THR A 86 -15.09 13.22 -1.78
C THR A 86 -14.67 11.97 -2.55
N VAL A 87 -14.00 11.05 -1.87
CA VAL A 87 -13.72 9.71 -2.37
C VAL A 87 -15.03 8.92 -2.45
N GLU A 88 -15.33 8.32 -3.61
CA GLU A 88 -16.46 7.39 -3.73
C GLU A 88 -16.19 6.17 -2.82
N PRO A 89 -17.06 5.84 -1.85
CA PRO A 89 -16.87 4.66 -1.01
C PRO A 89 -16.89 3.38 -1.86
N CYS A 90 -15.84 2.57 -1.77
CA CYS A 90 -15.72 1.32 -2.55
C CYS A 90 -15.42 0.12 -1.67
N SER A 91 -16.37 -0.79 -1.54
CA SER A 91 -16.13 -2.10 -0.90
C SER A 91 -15.53 -3.08 -1.90
N LEU A 92 -14.59 -3.90 -1.45
CA LEU A 92 -13.89 -4.91 -2.24
C LEU A 92 -14.28 -6.29 -1.72
N ALA A 93 -14.69 -7.20 -2.60
CA ALA A 93 -14.99 -8.58 -2.23
C ALA A 93 -14.43 -9.55 -3.25
N TRP A 94 -14.02 -10.73 -2.79
CA TRP A 94 -13.48 -11.79 -3.61
C TRP A 94 -14.13 -13.13 -3.29
N ASN A 95 -14.39 -13.92 -4.33
CA ASN A 95 -15.08 -15.20 -4.19
C ASN A 95 -14.30 -16.30 -4.90
N ASN A 96 -14.06 -17.38 -4.16
CA ASN A 96 -13.48 -18.63 -4.66
C ASN A 96 -12.17 -18.41 -5.43
N LEU A 97 -11.32 -17.50 -4.95
CA LEU A 97 -10.05 -17.19 -5.59
C LEU A 97 -9.08 -18.38 -5.47
N SER A 98 -8.53 -18.78 -6.60
CA SER A 98 -7.44 -19.76 -6.65
C SER A 98 -6.34 -19.30 -7.59
N LEU A 99 -5.09 -19.42 -7.14
CA LEU A 99 -3.90 -19.03 -7.90
C LEU A 99 -2.81 -20.08 -7.69
N ASN A 100 -2.19 -20.53 -8.79
CA ASN A 100 -1.04 -21.41 -8.76
C ASN A 100 0.26 -20.62 -8.83
N ARG A 101 1.31 -21.10 -8.15
CA ARG A 101 2.63 -20.46 -8.12
C ARG A 101 3.22 -20.24 -9.51
N LYS A 102 2.98 -21.15 -10.46
CA LYS A 102 3.41 -21.02 -11.86
C LYS A 102 2.84 -19.81 -12.59
N ASN A 103 1.64 -19.40 -12.19
CA ASN A 103 0.89 -18.34 -12.86
C ASN A 103 1.11 -16.98 -12.20
N TRP A 104 1.80 -16.92 -11.06
CA TRP A 104 2.02 -15.69 -10.31
C TRP A 104 3.20 -14.89 -10.89
N ARG A 105 3.00 -13.58 -11.10
CA ARG A 105 4.03 -12.62 -11.57
C ARG A 105 4.70 -12.97 -12.91
N ASN A 106 4.03 -13.72 -13.80
CA ASN A 106 4.49 -14.01 -15.18
C ASN A 106 5.95 -14.53 -15.31
N ASN A 107 6.53 -15.10 -14.24
CA ASN A 107 7.97 -15.30 -14.17
C ASN A 107 8.38 -16.73 -14.55
N GLN A 108 8.70 -16.93 -15.85
CA GLN A 108 9.36 -18.07 -16.49
C GLN A 108 8.84 -19.50 -16.19
N PRO A 109 9.05 -20.49 -17.08
CA PRO A 109 8.69 -21.87 -16.82
C PRO A 109 9.62 -22.44 -15.74
N SER A 110 9.34 -22.18 -14.47
CA SER A 110 9.94 -22.98 -13.41
C SER A 110 9.38 -24.39 -13.57
N ASP A 111 10.25 -25.39 -13.56
CA ASP A 111 9.91 -26.81 -13.38
C ASP A 111 9.24 -27.10 -12.03
N GLY A 112 8.87 -26.04 -11.27
CA GLY A 112 8.15 -26.11 -10.01
C GLY A 112 6.84 -26.86 -10.16
N TYR A 113 6.43 -27.54 -9.11
CA TYR A 113 5.19 -28.30 -9.08
C TYR A 113 3.97 -27.38 -9.23
N ASN A 114 2.81 -27.95 -9.55
CA ASN A 114 1.53 -27.23 -9.64
C ASN A 114 1.02 -26.89 -8.23
N GLU A 115 1.80 -26.13 -7.49
CA GLU A 115 1.57 -25.77 -6.10
C GLU A 115 0.65 -24.55 -6.02
N ALA A 116 -0.45 -24.69 -5.30
CA ALA A 116 -1.39 -23.61 -5.08
C ALA A 116 -0.79 -22.58 -4.12
N LEU A 117 -0.84 -21.29 -4.49
CA LEU A 117 -0.61 -20.17 -3.57
C LEU A 117 -1.90 -19.76 -2.88
N LEU A 118 -3.03 -19.89 -3.58
CA LEU A 118 -4.38 -19.65 -3.08
C LEU A 118 -5.29 -20.75 -3.59
N ASN A 119 -6.20 -21.23 -2.74
CA ASN A 119 -7.14 -22.29 -3.03
C ASN A 119 -8.51 -21.95 -2.45
N ASN A 120 -9.43 -21.54 -3.32
CA ASN A 120 -10.83 -21.26 -3.00
C ASN A 120 -11.01 -20.25 -1.86
N VAL A 121 -10.20 -19.20 -1.84
CA VAL A 121 -10.23 -18.18 -0.79
C VAL A 121 -11.30 -17.12 -1.09
N SER A 122 -12.06 -16.71 -0.08
CA SER A 122 -13.14 -15.71 -0.21
C SER A 122 -13.10 -14.75 0.97
N GLY A 123 -13.55 -13.52 0.75
CA GLY A 123 -13.43 -12.43 1.71
C GLY A 123 -14.08 -11.14 1.23
N SER A 124 -14.23 -10.18 2.14
CA SER A 124 -14.65 -8.83 1.78
C SER A 124 -14.12 -7.79 2.77
N VAL A 125 -13.90 -6.59 2.27
CA VAL A 125 -13.59 -5.40 3.06
C VAL A 125 -14.47 -4.24 2.59
N ASN A 126 -15.10 -3.57 3.53
CA ASN A 126 -16.00 -2.46 3.26
C ASN A 126 -15.25 -1.13 3.19
N ALA A 127 -15.90 -0.13 2.59
CA ALA A 127 -15.40 1.24 2.62
C ALA A 127 -15.23 1.73 4.07
N GLY A 128 -14.08 2.33 4.34
CA GLY A 128 -13.72 2.83 5.67
C GLY A 128 -13.10 1.79 6.61
N GLU A 129 -12.91 0.53 6.16
CA GLU A 129 -12.26 -0.51 6.96
C GLU A 129 -10.76 -0.63 6.64
N PHE A 130 -9.97 -0.85 7.70
CA PHE A 130 -8.56 -1.20 7.60
C PHE A 130 -8.35 -2.73 7.71
N LEU A 131 -8.09 -3.36 6.57
CA LEU A 131 -7.84 -4.80 6.42
C LEU A 131 -6.34 -5.12 6.51
N VAL A 132 -6.00 -6.07 7.37
CA VAL A 132 -4.66 -6.67 7.42
C VAL A 132 -4.71 -8.11 6.92
N ILE A 133 -3.96 -8.39 5.86
CA ILE A 133 -3.74 -9.72 5.30
C ILE A 133 -2.39 -10.23 5.80
N THR A 134 -2.39 -11.40 6.41
CA THR A 134 -1.15 -11.96 6.94
C THR A 134 -1.21 -13.48 7.10
N GLY A 135 -0.03 -14.09 7.14
CA GLY A 135 0.15 -15.53 7.20
C GLY A 135 1.61 -15.89 7.43
N PRO A 136 1.91 -17.17 7.73
CA PRO A 136 3.27 -17.64 7.92
C PRO A 136 4.10 -17.55 6.63
N SER A 137 3.44 -17.66 5.46
CA SER A 137 4.06 -17.48 4.15
C SER A 137 3.83 -16.08 3.59
N LYS A 138 4.91 -15.42 3.17
CA LYS A 138 4.83 -14.11 2.50
C LYS A 138 4.13 -14.17 1.16
N ASP A 139 4.43 -15.21 0.40
CA ASP A 139 3.92 -15.39 -0.96
C ASP A 139 2.40 -15.45 -0.99
N GLU A 140 1.77 -16.13 -0.02
CA GLU A 140 0.31 -16.31 0.00
C GLU A 140 -0.42 -14.98 0.25
N SER A 141 0.06 -14.19 1.21
CA SER A 141 -0.53 -12.88 1.52
C SER A 141 -0.31 -11.88 0.36
N LEU A 142 0.88 -11.87 -0.22
CA LEU A 142 1.20 -11.03 -1.38
C LEU A 142 0.46 -11.47 -2.64
N ALA A 143 0.27 -12.77 -2.84
CA ALA A 143 -0.54 -13.33 -3.94
C ALA A 143 -1.98 -12.86 -3.82
N LEU A 144 -2.57 -12.92 -2.62
CA LEU A 144 -3.93 -12.41 -2.40
C LEU A 144 -4.00 -10.90 -2.69
N LEU A 145 -3.07 -10.11 -2.16
CA LEU A 145 -3.04 -8.67 -2.43
C LEU A 145 -2.87 -8.36 -3.93
N SER A 146 -2.07 -9.15 -4.66
CA SER A 146 -1.86 -9.01 -6.11
C SER A 146 -3.13 -9.36 -6.92
N CYS A 147 -3.86 -10.40 -6.52
CA CYS A 147 -5.17 -10.73 -7.10
C CYS A 147 -6.18 -9.59 -6.87
N LEU A 148 -6.20 -9.02 -5.65
CA LEU A 148 -7.06 -7.88 -5.30
C LEU A 148 -6.70 -6.60 -6.07
N ALA A 149 -5.43 -6.44 -6.47
CA ALA A 149 -4.96 -5.35 -7.32
C ALA A 149 -5.27 -5.55 -8.81
N GLY A 150 -5.78 -6.74 -9.20
CA GLY A 150 -6.06 -7.09 -10.59
C GLY A 150 -4.80 -7.29 -11.44
N PHE A 151 -3.68 -7.68 -10.83
CA PHE A 151 -2.44 -7.97 -11.55
C PHE A 151 -2.38 -9.40 -12.11
N GLU A 152 -3.25 -10.29 -11.64
CA GLU A 152 -3.21 -11.72 -11.95
C GLU A 152 -4.37 -12.12 -12.88
N ASP A 153 -4.10 -12.24 -14.19
CA ASP A 153 -5.11 -12.64 -15.18
C ASP A 153 -5.45 -14.15 -15.14
N ALA A 154 -4.53 -14.97 -14.64
CA ALA A 154 -4.62 -16.43 -14.64
C ALA A 154 -5.21 -17.02 -13.34
N MET A 155 -5.88 -16.19 -12.54
CA MET A 155 -6.59 -16.62 -11.34
C MET A 155 -7.97 -17.22 -11.68
N ALA A 156 -8.41 -18.20 -10.90
CA ALA A 156 -9.81 -18.63 -10.88
C ALA A 156 -10.58 -17.84 -9.81
N GLY A 157 -11.91 -17.79 -9.93
CA GLY A 157 -12.77 -16.99 -9.05
C GLY A 157 -13.02 -15.59 -9.61
N ASN A 158 -13.56 -14.69 -8.77
CA ASN A 158 -13.76 -13.30 -9.17
C ASN A 158 -13.48 -12.32 -8.03
N VAL A 159 -13.04 -11.12 -8.42
CA VAL A 159 -12.94 -9.94 -7.56
C VAL A 159 -14.02 -8.95 -8.00
N THR A 160 -14.71 -8.37 -7.04
CA THR A 160 -15.80 -7.41 -7.26
C THR A 160 -15.54 -6.14 -6.47
N VAL A 161 -15.83 -5.00 -7.09
CA VAL A 161 -15.81 -3.67 -6.46
C VAL A 161 -17.26 -3.18 -6.42
N ASN A 162 -17.78 -2.90 -5.22
CA ASN A 162 -19.20 -2.55 -5.00
C ASN A 162 -20.17 -3.55 -5.66
N GLY A 163 -19.85 -4.85 -5.62
CA GLY A 163 -20.65 -5.94 -6.19
C GLY A 163 -20.63 -6.01 -7.73
N ARG A 164 -19.80 -5.22 -8.41
CA ARG A 164 -19.57 -5.31 -9.86
C ARG A 164 -18.26 -6.03 -10.12
N GLU A 165 -18.25 -6.93 -11.10
CA GLU A 165 -17.01 -7.61 -11.50
C GLU A 165 -15.95 -6.63 -11.97
N TRP A 166 -14.71 -6.96 -11.62
CA TRP A 166 -13.55 -6.19 -11.99
C TRP A 166 -13.48 -5.93 -13.49
N ASN A 167 -13.15 -4.70 -13.86
CA ASN A 167 -12.79 -4.35 -15.23
C ASN A 167 -11.69 -3.28 -15.24
N SER A 168 -11.02 -3.11 -16.37
CA SER A 168 -9.89 -2.19 -16.52
C SER A 168 -10.21 -0.72 -16.21
N GLN A 169 -11.48 -0.31 -16.31
CA GLN A 169 -11.87 1.06 -15.95
C GLN A 169 -11.89 1.29 -14.44
N MET A 170 -12.00 0.23 -13.64
CA MET A 170 -11.98 0.29 -12.18
C MET A 170 -10.58 0.50 -11.62
N ASN A 171 -9.52 0.27 -12.41
CA ASN A 171 -8.13 0.53 -12.02
C ASN A 171 -7.90 1.99 -11.59
N ARG A 172 -8.75 2.93 -12.01
CA ARG A 172 -8.67 4.34 -11.56
C ARG A 172 -8.99 4.54 -10.07
N TYR A 173 -9.76 3.61 -9.49
CA TYR A 173 -10.18 3.68 -8.09
C TYR A 173 -9.18 3.02 -7.15
N ILE A 174 -8.16 2.35 -7.69
CA ILE A 174 -7.26 1.50 -6.92
C ILE A 174 -5.86 2.06 -7.05
N SER A 175 -5.19 2.23 -5.92
CA SER A 175 -3.76 2.52 -5.89
C SER A 175 -3.02 1.40 -5.19
N TYR A 176 -1.98 0.91 -5.85
CA TYR A 176 -1.08 -0.11 -5.32
C TYR A 176 0.23 0.54 -4.89
N ILE A 177 0.70 0.22 -3.70
CA ILE A 177 2.02 0.64 -3.19
C ILE A 177 2.85 -0.63 -3.00
N PRO A 178 3.89 -0.84 -3.83
CA PRO A 178 4.79 -1.98 -3.68
C PRO A 178 5.70 -1.82 -2.47
N ARG A 179 6.34 -2.92 -2.06
CA ARG A 179 7.30 -2.91 -0.95
C ARG A 179 8.50 -1.98 -1.17
N GLU A 180 9.04 -1.93 -2.39
CA GLU A 180 10.19 -1.09 -2.71
C GLU A 180 9.74 0.27 -3.24
N ASP A 181 10.21 1.34 -2.59
CA ASP A 181 9.91 2.70 -3.03
C ASP A 181 10.94 3.16 -4.06
N LEU A 182 10.52 3.27 -5.32
CA LEU A 182 11.37 3.72 -6.43
C LEU A 182 11.18 5.22 -6.65
N PHE A 183 12.16 6.00 -6.20
CA PHE A 183 12.17 7.46 -6.33
C PHE A 183 13.43 7.97 -7.02
N TYR A 184 13.33 9.12 -7.68
CA TYR A 184 14.49 9.87 -8.13
C TYR A 184 15.13 10.56 -6.92
N GLU A 185 16.30 10.07 -6.53
CA GLU A 185 17.00 10.51 -5.30
C GLU A 185 17.37 12.02 -5.33
N THR A 186 17.53 12.60 -6.53
CA THR A 186 17.90 14.00 -6.74
C THR A 186 16.74 14.99 -6.71
N LEU A 187 15.49 14.51 -6.65
CA LEU A 187 14.33 15.38 -6.49
C LEU A 187 14.06 15.65 -5.01
N THR A 188 13.50 16.82 -4.72
CA THR A 188 12.85 17.07 -3.44
C THR A 188 11.51 16.33 -3.34
N VAL A 189 11.01 16.18 -2.11
CA VAL A 189 9.67 15.64 -1.84
C VAL A 189 8.60 16.41 -2.63
N TYR A 190 8.66 17.75 -2.59
CA TYR A 190 7.71 18.61 -3.30
C TYR A 190 7.82 18.47 -4.82
N GLU A 191 9.02 18.52 -5.39
CA GLU A 191 9.22 18.37 -6.83
C GLU A 191 8.72 17.03 -7.35
N HIS A 192 8.97 15.94 -6.61
CA HIS A 192 8.46 14.61 -6.96
C HIS A 192 6.93 14.59 -6.97
N LEU A 193 6.28 15.15 -5.95
CA LEU A 193 4.82 15.17 -5.88
C LEU A 193 4.19 16.06 -6.96
N VAL A 194 4.77 17.23 -7.24
CA VAL A 194 4.34 18.09 -8.36
C VAL A 194 4.49 17.37 -9.69
N PHE A 195 5.62 16.71 -9.91
CA PHE A 195 5.86 15.93 -11.12
C PHE A 195 4.83 14.80 -11.30
N GLN A 196 4.58 14.02 -10.24
CA GLN A 196 3.60 12.93 -10.25
C GLN A 196 2.17 13.45 -10.46
N ALA A 197 1.78 14.54 -9.79
CA ALA A 197 0.47 15.17 -9.95
C ALA A 197 0.28 15.63 -11.40
N GLN A 198 1.30 16.28 -11.98
CA GLN A 198 1.26 16.74 -13.35
C GLN A 198 1.10 15.59 -14.36
N LEU A 199 1.72 14.45 -14.13
CA LEU A 199 1.58 13.28 -15.01
C LEU A 199 0.22 12.59 -14.87
N ARG A 200 -0.28 12.45 -13.64
CA ARG A 200 -1.45 11.61 -13.34
C ARG A 200 -2.78 12.38 -13.38
N MET A 201 -2.76 13.69 -13.17
CA MET A 201 -3.99 14.49 -12.96
C MET A 201 -4.29 15.50 -14.08
N ARG A 202 -3.29 15.98 -14.85
CA ARG A 202 -3.46 17.08 -15.83
C ARG A 202 -4.49 16.88 -16.94
N ARG A 203 -4.93 15.63 -17.17
CA ARG A 203 -5.99 15.35 -18.17
C ARG A 203 -7.36 15.88 -17.71
N THR A 204 -7.58 15.96 -16.41
CA THR A 204 -8.86 16.34 -15.80
C THR A 204 -8.76 17.57 -14.90
N HIS A 205 -7.53 17.96 -14.51
CA HIS A 205 -7.28 19.03 -13.54
C HIS A 205 -6.47 20.18 -14.14
N THR A 206 -6.71 21.41 -13.66
CA THR A 206 -5.83 22.55 -13.96
C THR A 206 -4.50 22.44 -13.21
N ASN A 207 -3.53 23.28 -13.55
CA ASN A 207 -2.24 23.26 -12.86
C ASN A 207 -2.41 23.68 -11.39
N GLU A 208 -3.26 24.68 -11.15
CA GLU A 208 -3.58 25.19 -9.82
C GLU A 208 -4.22 24.09 -8.95
N MET A 209 -5.16 23.32 -9.51
CA MET A 209 -5.75 22.17 -8.84
C MET A 209 -4.73 21.07 -8.53
N CYS A 210 -3.78 20.80 -9.44
CA CYS A 210 -2.72 19.83 -9.20
C CYS A 210 -1.83 20.27 -8.03
N LEU A 211 -1.42 21.55 -7.99
CA LEU A 211 -0.58 22.10 -6.92
C LEU A 211 -1.31 22.11 -5.57
N ALA A 212 -2.59 22.52 -5.56
CA ALA A 212 -3.41 22.48 -4.35
C ALA A 212 -3.56 21.05 -3.80
N ARG A 213 -3.70 20.05 -4.68
CA ARG A 213 -3.72 18.64 -4.26
C ARG A 213 -2.39 18.19 -3.67
N VAL A 214 -1.26 18.65 -4.23
CA VAL A 214 0.07 18.34 -3.68
C VAL A 214 0.20 18.90 -2.26
N ASP A 215 -0.18 20.16 -2.05
CA ASP A 215 -0.15 20.78 -0.72
C ASP A 215 -1.04 20.02 0.28
N GLN A 216 -2.27 19.68 -0.13
CA GLN A 216 -3.20 18.89 0.69
C GLN A 216 -2.60 17.55 1.13
N VAL A 217 -1.98 16.81 0.20
CA VAL A 217 -1.42 15.48 0.49
C VAL A 217 -0.17 15.58 1.37
N ILE A 218 0.65 16.63 1.19
CA ILE A 218 1.79 16.92 2.08
C ILE A 218 1.32 17.11 3.52
N ASP A 219 0.23 17.86 3.71
CA ASP A 219 -0.32 18.12 5.03
C ASP A 219 -1.00 16.87 5.62
N ASP A 220 -1.82 16.15 4.84
CA ASP A 220 -2.50 14.91 5.27
C ASP A 220 -1.50 13.87 5.82
N LEU A 221 -0.32 13.79 5.20
CA LEU A 221 0.74 12.84 5.55
C LEU A 221 1.90 13.45 6.36
N GLU A 222 1.74 14.68 6.85
CA GLU A 222 2.69 15.36 7.73
C GLU A 222 4.12 15.40 7.16
N LEU A 223 4.24 15.69 5.87
CA LEU A 223 5.49 15.80 5.13
C LEU A 223 6.02 17.24 5.06
N SER A 224 5.36 18.20 5.73
CA SER A 224 5.67 19.63 5.61
C SER A 224 7.11 19.96 6.03
N GLU A 225 7.66 19.27 7.04
CA GLU A 225 9.05 19.47 7.50
C GLU A 225 10.11 18.93 6.52
N CYS A 226 9.75 17.97 5.67
CA CYS A 226 10.66 17.39 4.67
C CYS A 226 10.32 17.80 3.23
N ARG A 227 9.36 18.72 3.04
CA ARG A 227 8.86 19.20 1.74
C ARG A 227 9.98 19.56 0.76
N ASP A 228 10.95 20.35 1.21
CA ASP A 228 12.05 20.86 0.39
C ASP A 228 13.34 20.06 0.56
N LYS A 229 13.31 18.94 1.30
CA LYS A 229 14.46 18.05 1.42
C LYS A 229 14.52 17.14 0.19
N LEU A 230 15.75 16.86 -0.25
CA LEU A 230 16.00 15.82 -1.25
C LEU A 230 15.51 14.47 -0.72
N ILE A 231 14.95 13.65 -1.61
CA ILE A 231 14.57 12.28 -1.28
C ILE A 231 15.81 11.47 -0.89
N GLY A 232 16.93 11.72 -1.58
CA GLY A 232 18.23 11.12 -1.29
C GLY A 232 18.26 9.61 -1.49
N GLY A 233 19.46 9.05 -1.38
CA GLY A 233 19.65 7.60 -1.50
C GLY A 233 21.11 7.18 -1.64
N GLY A 234 21.30 5.87 -1.52
CA GLY A 234 22.62 5.26 -1.37
C GLY A 234 23.41 5.79 -0.17
N ILE A 235 24.74 5.70 -0.27
CA ILE A 235 25.69 6.15 0.76
C ILE A 235 26.03 7.65 0.59
N SER A 236 25.81 8.20 -0.60
CA SER A 236 26.42 9.47 -1.03
C SER A 236 25.45 10.66 -1.02
N LEU A 237 24.14 10.43 -0.98
CA LEU A 237 23.15 11.51 -1.02
C LEU A 237 22.24 11.46 0.21
N SER A 238 22.52 12.34 1.18
CA SER A 238 21.66 12.54 2.34
C SER A 238 20.28 13.02 1.90
N GLY A 239 19.22 12.52 2.53
CA GLY A 239 17.84 12.85 2.22
C GLY A 239 16.90 12.47 3.33
N ILE A 240 15.64 12.22 2.97
CA ILE A 240 14.58 11.85 3.92
C ILE A 240 14.82 10.47 4.53
N THR A 241 14.28 10.28 5.74
CA THR A 241 14.29 9.00 6.47
C THR A 241 13.48 7.93 5.74
N ARG A 242 13.68 6.65 6.11
CA ARG A 242 12.88 5.54 5.55
C ARG A 242 11.38 5.70 5.85
N GLY A 243 11.02 6.19 7.04
CA GLY A 243 9.62 6.46 7.40
C GLY A 243 9.00 7.58 6.56
N GLU A 244 9.70 8.70 6.40
CA GLU A 244 9.27 9.79 5.50
C GLU A 244 9.17 9.32 4.04
N ARG A 245 10.06 8.42 3.60
CA ARG A 245 10.00 7.81 2.27
C ARG A 245 8.74 6.96 2.07
N LYS A 246 8.30 6.23 3.09
CA LYS A 246 7.03 5.49 3.06
C LYS A 246 5.82 6.41 3.06
N LEU A 247 5.85 7.50 3.83
CA LEU A 247 4.84 8.55 3.74
C LEU A 247 4.83 9.20 2.36
N LEU A 248 5.98 9.40 1.71
CA LEU A 248 6.04 9.90 0.33
C LEU A 248 5.42 8.93 -0.69
N ALA A 249 5.58 7.62 -0.49
CA ALA A 249 4.93 6.61 -1.33
C ALA A 249 3.41 6.66 -1.19
N LEU A 250 2.91 6.78 0.06
CA LEU A 250 1.50 7.02 0.35
C LEU A 250 1.01 8.33 -0.29
N ALA A 251 1.79 9.41 -0.18
CA ALA A 251 1.47 10.70 -0.77
C ALA A 251 1.28 10.58 -2.27
N THR A 252 2.25 9.93 -2.92
CA THR A 252 2.21 9.69 -4.36
C THR A 252 0.98 8.90 -4.77
N ALA A 253 0.58 7.88 -4.01
CA ALA A 253 -0.63 7.10 -4.25
C ALA A 253 -1.91 7.94 -4.13
N LEU A 254 -2.00 8.80 -3.11
CA LEU A 254 -3.18 9.60 -2.81
C LEU A 254 -3.43 10.77 -3.77
N LEU A 255 -2.44 11.17 -4.58
CA LEU A 255 -2.61 12.25 -5.56
C LEU A 255 -3.82 12.04 -6.47
N THR A 256 -4.11 10.79 -6.88
CA THR A 256 -5.25 10.48 -7.78
C THR A 256 -6.57 10.24 -7.06
N ASN A 257 -6.63 10.49 -5.76
CA ASN A 257 -7.82 10.26 -4.92
C ASN A 257 -8.44 8.86 -5.08
N PRO A 258 -7.65 7.77 -4.86
CA PRO A 258 -8.15 6.42 -4.99
C PRO A 258 -9.20 6.11 -3.92
N SER A 259 -10.15 5.23 -4.25
CA SER A 259 -11.14 4.69 -3.30
C SER A 259 -10.63 3.47 -2.54
N ILE A 260 -9.67 2.75 -3.12
CA ILE A 260 -9.06 1.54 -2.56
C ILE A 260 -7.55 1.73 -2.57
N LEU A 261 -6.93 1.49 -1.42
CA LEU A 261 -5.48 1.56 -1.24
C LEU A 261 -4.95 0.17 -0.83
N LEU A 262 -4.09 -0.39 -1.66
CA LEU A 262 -3.44 -1.68 -1.45
C LEU A 262 -1.96 -1.46 -1.17
N VAL A 263 -1.44 -1.95 -0.05
CA VAL A 263 -0.05 -1.65 0.38
C VAL A 263 0.70 -2.92 0.77
N GLU A 264 1.82 -3.17 0.10
CA GLU A 264 2.73 -4.26 0.45
C GLU A 264 3.68 -3.86 1.58
N GLU A 265 3.72 -4.65 2.67
CA GLU A 265 4.70 -4.55 3.76
C GLU A 265 5.12 -3.12 4.16
N PRO A 266 4.20 -2.22 4.55
CA PRO A 266 4.50 -0.81 4.80
C PRO A 266 5.47 -0.54 5.97
N THR A 267 5.66 -1.51 6.85
CA THR A 267 6.50 -1.40 8.05
C THR A 267 7.90 -1.99 7.87
N ASP A 268 8.22 -2.51 6.68
CA ASP A 268 9.49 -3.20 6.44
C ASP A 268 10.69 -2.26 6.56
N GLY A 269 11.71 -2.69 7.32
CA GLY A 269 12.92 -1.92 7.55
C GLY A 269 12.75 -0.60 8.32
N LEU A 270 11.61 -0.42 9.00
CA LEU A 270 11.34 0.71 9.89
C LEU A 270 11.58 0.34 11.36
N ASP A 271 11.95 1.32 12.16
CA ASP A 271 11.87 1.20 13.62
C ASP A 271 10.41 1.18 14.09
N THR A 272 10.17 0.70 15.31
CA THR A 272 8.81 0.52 15.85
C THR A 272 7.98 1.81 15.86
N PHE A 273 8.60 2.96 16.16
CA PHE A 273 7.89 4.23 16.23
C PHE A 273 7.48 4.71 14.83
N SER A 274 8.40 4.67 13.87
CA SER A 274 8.08 5.00 12.47
C SER A 274 7.01 4.06 11.90
N ALA A 275 7.12 2.75 12.18
CA ALA A 275 6.14 1.77 11.73
C ALA A 275 4.73 2.04 12.31
N GLU A 276 4.63 2.36 13.60
CA GLU A 276 3.36 2.70 14.24
C GLU A 276 2.74 3.94 13.60
N ARG A 277 3.54 4.98 13.32
CA ARG A 277 3.08 6.17 12.61
C ARG A 277 2.50 5.84 11.23
N ILE A 278 3.14 4.97 10.46
CA ILE A 278 2.63 4.54 9.15
C ILE A 278 1.31 3.78 9.28
N VAL A 279 1.23 2.79 10.19
CA VAL A 279 0.02 1.97 10.38
C VAL A 279 -1.15 2.84 10.89
N ALA A 280 -0.89 3.73 11.84
CA ALA A 280 -1.89 4.67 12.33
C ALA A 280 -2.40 5.60 11.21
N LYS A 281 -1.51 6.05 10.32
CA LYS A 281 -1.89 6.88 9.17
C LYS A 281 -2.73 6.11 8.15
N LEU A 282 -2.41 4.85 7.88
CA LEU A 282 -3.20 3.97 7.01
C LEU A 282 -4.61 3.75 7.56
N ARG A 283 -4.74 3.52 8.87
CA ARG A 283 -6.03 3.42 9.54
C ARG A 283 -6.81 4.74 9.50
N TRP A 284 -6.14 5.87 9.72
CA TRP A 284 -6.75 7.20 9.57
C TRP A 284 -7.26 7.45 8.15
N LEU A 285 -6.51 7.05 7.11
CA LEU A 285 -6.97 7.13 5.72
C LEU A 285 -8.21 6.27 5.49
N ALA A 286 -8.31 5.09 6.10
CA ALA A 286 -9.52 4.29 6.04
C ALA A 286 -10.69 5.03 6.71
N PHE A 287 -10.56 5.33 8.01
CA PHE A 287 -11.65 5.84 8.82
C PHE A 287 -12.10 7.27 8.46
N ASP A 288 -11.16 8.22 8.37
CA ASP A 288 -11.47 9.64 8.22
C ASP A 288 -11.71 10.03 6.75
N LYS A 289 -11.01 9.39 5.81
CA LYS A 289 -11.15 9.68 4.37
C LYS A 289 -12.08 8.70 3.65
N GLY A 290 -12.53 7.64 4.33
CA GLY A 290 -13.48 6.66 3.79
C GLY A 290 -12.87 5.71 2.76
N LEU A 291 -11.54 5.57 2.72
CA LEU A 291 -10.88 4.62 1.82
C LEU A 291 -11.08 3.19 2.31
N THR A 292 -11.09 2.26 1.38
CA THR A 292 -10.84 0.85 1.68
C THR A 292 -9.34 0.62 1.67
N VAL A 293 -8.77 0.21 2.79
CA VAL A 293 -7.31 0.04 2.91
C VAL A 293 -7.02 -1.42 3.21
N ALA A 294 -6.23 -2.08 2.35
CA ALA A 294 -5.76 -3.45 2.58
C ALA A 294 -4.24 -3.49 2.56
N VAL A 295 -3.65 -4.14 3.56
CA VAL A 295 -2.19 -4.18 3.72
C VAL A 295 -1.71 -5.60 4.00
N THR A 296 -0.51 -5.93 3.53
CA THR A 296 0.19 -7.15 3.97
C THR A 296 1.18 -6.81 5.08
N LEU A 297 1.14 -7.55 6.19
CA LEU A 297 2.05 -7.35 7.33
C LEU A 297 2.58 -8.69 7.86
N HIS A 298 3.86 -9.01 7.63
CA HIS A 298 4.42 -10.32 7.97
C HIS A 298 5.11 -10.43 9.35
N HIS A 299 5.46 -9.30 9.95
CA HIS A 299 6.05 -9.26 11.30
C HIS A 299 5.39 -8.15 12.12
N SER A 300 4.06 -8.24 12.24
CA SER A 300 3.29 -7.28 13.03
C SER A 300 3.68 -7.39 14.49
N SER A 301 4.36 -6.37 15.01
CA SER A 301 4.50 -6.19 16.45
C SER A 301 3.11 -6.22 17.08
N SER A 302 3.01 -6.79 18.29
CA SER A 302 1.80 -6.79 19.11
C SER A 302 1.16 -5.40 19.23
N HIS A 303 1.97 -4.34 19.12
CA HIS A 303 1.55 -2.95 19.18
C HIS A 303 0.53 -2.58 18.09
N PHE A 304 0.57 -3.21 16.92
CA PHE A 304 -0.33 -2.87 15.82
C PHE A 304 -1.69 -3.56 15.91
N TYR A 305 -1.80 -4.66 16.66
CA TYR A 305 -3.02 -5.47 16.67
C TYR A 305 -4.27 -4.68 17.08
N GLY A 306 -4.13 -3.74 18.02
CA GLY A 306 -5.23 -2.86 18.44
C GLY A 306 -5.68 -1.84 17.40
N LEU A 307 -4.94 -1.67 16.30
CA LEU A 307 -5.27 -0.77 15.19
C LEU A 307 -6.01 -1.49 14.05
N PHE A 308 -6.10 -2.82 14.07
CA PHE A 308 -6.68 -3.59 12.97
C PHE A 308 -8.19 -3.62 13.10
N ASP A 309 -8.92 -3.27 12.03
CA ASP A 309 -10.37 -3.40 12.02
C ASP A 309 -10.76 -4.80 11.54
N VAL A 310 -10.18 -5.22 10.41
CA VAL A 310 -10.40 -6.55 9.80
C VAL A 310 -9.07 -7.30 9.70
N LEU A 311 -9.08 -8.57 10.09
CA LEU A 311 -7.94 -9.47 10.02
C LEU A 311 -8.27 -10.63 9.09
N TYR A 312 -7.39 -10.86 8.13
CA TYR A 312 -7.46 -11.98 7.20
C TYR A 312 -6.21 -12.83 7.34
N LEU A 313 -6.37 -14.05 7.85
CA LEU A 313 -5.31 -15.01 8.05
C LEU A 313 -5.32 -16.05 6.93
N VAL A 314 -4.20 -16.16 6.22
CA VAL A 314 -3.97 -17.16 5.18
C VAL A 314 -2.86 -18.12 5.62
N ALA A 315 -3.07 -19.42 5.44
CA ALA A 315 -2.06 -20.44 5.63
C ALA A 315 -2.34 -21.65 4.74
N ASP A 316 -1.28 -22.20 4.14
CA ASP A 316 -1.37 -23.39 3.28
C ASP A 316 -2.41 -23.21 2.16
N ALA A 317 -2.24 -22.09 1.45
CA ALA A 317 -3.10 -21.59 0.38
C ALA A 317 -4.57 -21.34 0.75
N SER A 318 -4.94 -21.42 2.02
CA SER A 318 -6.35 -21.39 2.45
C SER A 318 -6.60 -20.31 3.51
N CYS A 319 -7.83 -19.81 3.57
CA CYS A 319 -8.24 -18.89 4.62
C CYS A 319 -8.43 -19.66 5.94
N VAL A 320 -7.80 -19.17 7.00
CA VAL A 320 -7.91 -19.69 8.38
C VAL A 320 -8.79 -18.79 9.25
N TYR A 321 -8.88 -17.51 8.90
CA TYR A 321 -9.72 -16.53 9.58
C TYR A 321 -9.98 -15.33 8.67
N ASP A 322 -11.21 -14.82 8.67
CA ASP A 322 -11.64 -13.61 7.98
C ASP A 322 -12.72 -12.93 8.83
N GLY A 323 -12.39 -11.79 9.43
CA GLY A 323 -13.34 -11.08 10.27
C GLY A 323 -12.70 -9.98 11.11
N LYS A 324 -13.47 -9.45 12.06
CA LYS A 324 -13.00 -8.37 12.94
C LYS A 324 -11.80 -8.82 13.76
N ALA A 325 -10.74 -8.01 13.79
CA ALA A 325 -9.54 -8.37 14.56
C ALA A 325 -9.87 -8.61 16.05
N SER A 326 -10.82 -7.86 16.62
CA SER A 326 -11.30 -8.02 18.01
C SER A 326 -11.89 -9.39 18.32
N ASP A 327 -12.46 -10.07 17.33
CA ASP A 327 -13.21 -11.31 17.50
C ASP A 327 -12.31 -12.54 17.32
N ALA A 328 -11.09 -12.35 16.79
CA ALA A 328 -10.15 -13.43 16.48
C ALA A 328 -9.81 -14.26 17.73
N VAL A 329 -9.44 -13.62 18.85
CA VAL A 329 -9.10 -14.35 20.10
C VAL A 329 -10.26 -15.21 20.59
N ALA A 330 -11.48 -14.67 20.54
CA ALA A 330 -12.68 -15.41 20.94
C ALA A 330 -12.92 -16.60 20.00
N TYR A 331 -12.79 -16.40 18.68
CA TYR A 331 -12.93 -17.47 17.69
C TYR A 331 -11.93 -18.61 17.94
N PHE A 332 -10.63 -18.32 18.02
CA PHE A 332 -9.61 -19.33 18.27
C PHE A 332 -9.85 -20.07 19.60
N SER A 333 -10.35 -19.38 20.63
CA SER A 333 -10.75 -20.03 21.88
C SER A 333 -11.92 -21.01 21.71
N THR A 334 -12.86 -20.77 20.79
CA THR A 334 -14.00 -21.70 20.56
C THR A 334 -13.59 -23.02 19.92
N ILE A 335 -12.51 -23.00 19.14
CA ILE A 335 -11.95 -24.18 18.47
C ILE A 335 -10.80 -24.83 19.26
N GLY A 336 -10.62 -24.45 20.54
CA GLY A 336 -9.67 -25.06 21.47
C GLY A 336 -8.27 -24.40 21.53
N TYR A 337 -8.06 -23.28 20.85
CA TYR A 337 -6.80 -22.54 20.81
C TYR A 337 -6.87 -21.30 21.70
N HIS A 338 -6.63 -21.48 22.99
CA HIS A 338 -6.64 -20.39 23.96
C HIS A 338 -5.35 -19.57 23.87
N CYS A 339 -5.48 -18.29 23.50
CA CYS A 339 -4.35 -17.35 23.51
C CYS A 339 -3.89 -17.10 24.97
N PRO A 340 -2.59 -17.30 25.29
CA PRO A 340 -2.06 -16.98 26.61
C PRO A 340 -2.17 -15.48 26.95
N GLU A 341 -2.36 -15.17 28.23
CA GLU A 341 -2.63 -13.80 28.72
C GLU A 341 -1.53 -12.77 28.40
N TYR A 342 -0.26 -13.20 28.38
CA TYR A 342 0.90 -12.33 28.17
C TYR A 342 1.55 -12.53 26.80
N THR A 343 0.82 -13.10 25.85
CA THR A 343 1.29 -13.33 24.49
C THR A 343 0.50 -12.48 23.52
N SER A 344 1.20 -11.89 22.55
CA SER A 344 0.57 -11.21 21.42
C SER A 344 -0.39 -12.16 20.70
N PRO A 345 -1.67 -11.80 20.50
CA PRO A 345 -2.59 -12.60 19.71
C PRO A 345 -2.04 -12.92 18.32
N MET A 346 -1.39 -11.94 17.67
CA MET A 346 -0.78 -12.13 16.36
C MET A 346 0.33 -13.19 16.38
N ASP A 347 1.25 -13.12 17.35
CA ASP A 347 2.34 -14.11 17.45
C ASP A 347 1.78 -15.50 17.75
N TYR A 348 0.74 -15.57 18.59
CA TYR A 348 0.06 -16.83 18.89
C TYR A 348 -0.58 -17.43 17.64
N PHE A 349 -1.35 -16.65 16.87
CA PHE A 349 -2.00 -17.14 15.64
C PHE A 349 -0.96 -17.57 14.61
N MET A 350 0.11 -16.78 14.42
CA MET A 350 1.21 -17.17 13.54
C MET A 350 1.81 -18.50 13.94
N PHE A 351 2.11 -18.69 15.23
CA PHE A 351 2.64 -19.95 15.73
C PHE A 351 1.69 -21.14 15.48
N GLN A 352 0.38 -20.95 15.63
CA GLN A 352 -0.59 -22.02 15.35
C GLN A 352 -0.66 -22.39 13.85
N MET A 353 -0.42 -21.42 12.97
CA MET A 353 -0.51 -21.62 11.51
C MET A 353 0.79 -22.13 10.85
N VAL A 354 1.92 -22.11 11.56
CA VAL A 354 3.19 -22.62 11.03
C VAL A 354 3.13 -24.15 10.95
N VAL A 355 3.52 -24.68 9.79
CA VAL A 355 3.90 -26.08 9.59
C VAL A 355 5.42 -26.11 9.40
N GLY A 356 6.09 -27.01 10.12
CA GLY A 356 7.52 -27.28 9.90
C GLY A 356 7.77 -28.00 8.57
N ASP A 357 8.74 -28.89 8.55
CA ASP A 357 8.94 -29.76 7.40
C ASP A 357 7.76 -30.74 7.27
N ARG A 358 7.02 -30.67 6.16
CA ARG A 358 5.77 -31.44 5.97
C ARG A 358 6.00 -32.95 5.96
N GLU A 359 7.21 -33.41 5.65
CA GLU A 359 7.54 -34.84 5.69
C GLU A 359 7.73 -35.37 7.12
N SER A 360 7.96 -34.49 8.09
CA SER A 360 8.27 -34.85 9.48
C SER A 360 7.35 -34.22 10.53
N ASP A 361 6.57 -33.19 10.18
CA ASP A 361 5.65 -32.45 11.06
C ASP A 361 4.17 -32.80 10.82
N ASP A 362 3.83 -34.09 10.98
CA ASP A 362 2.44 -34.57 10.89
C ASP A 362 1.50 -33.81 11.85
N VAL A 363 2.02 -33.39 13.00
CA VAL A 363 1.27 -32.64 14.03
C VAL A 363 0.93 -31.23 13.53
N GLY A 364 1.89 -30.52 12.93
CA GLY A 364 1.67 -29.21 12.34
C GLY A 364 0.70 -29.26 11.16
N VAL A 365 0.86 -30.25 10.28
CA VAL A 365 -0.08 -30.46 9.15
C VAL A 365 -1.50 -30.69 9.67
N ALA A 366 -1.69 -31.62 10.62
CA ALA A 366 -3.00 -31.91 11.19
C ALA A 366 -3.62 -30.70 11.91
N ARG A 367 -2.79 -29.89 12.58
CA ARG A 367 -3.23 -28.64 13.23
C ARG A 367 -3.77 -27.65 12.21
N VAL A 368 -3.01 -27.34 11.15
CA VAL A 368 -3.42 -26.37 10.13
C VAL A 368 -4.64 -26.85 9.34
N GLU A 369 -4.72 -28.15 9.01
CA GLU A 369 -5.91 -28.74 8.40
C GLU A 369 -7.15 -28.61 9.29
N THR A 370 -7.01 -28.76 10.60
CA THR A 370 -8.10 -28.54 11.55
C THR A 370 -8.56 -27.09 11.52
N LEU A 371 -7.62 -26.12 11.56
CA LEU A 371 -7.93 -24.69 11.48
C LEU A 371 -8.68 -24.33 10.19
N LYS A 372 -8.22 -24.86 9.05
CA LYS A 372 -8.84 -24.67 7.73
C LYS A 372 -10.27 -25.21 7.70
N ARG A 373 -10.48 -26.42 8.24
CA ARG A 373 -11.79 -27.07 8.28
C ARG A 373 -12.77 -26.31 9.15
N GLU A 374 -12.40 -25.99 10.39
CA GLU A 374 -13.26 -25.26 11.33
C GLU A 374 -13.65 -23.89 10.77
N TRP A 375 -12.71 -23.19 10.11
CA TRP A 375 -13.03 -21.93 9.45
C TRP A 375 -14.00 -22.13 8.29
N SER A 376 -13.73 -23.08 7.38
CA SER A 376 -14.59 -23.34 6.22
C SER A 376 -16.03 -23.68 6.62
N GLU A 377 -16.21 -24.50 7.66
CA GLU A 377 -17.52 -24.87 8.21
C GLU A 377 -18.27 -23.66 8.78
N ARG A 378 -17.58 -22.80 9.53
CA ARG A 378 -18.14 -21.54 10.05
C ARG A 378 -18.42 -20.52 8.95
N ASN A 379 -17.55 -20.45 7.96
CA ASN A 379 -17.63 -19.48 6.88
C ASN A 379 -18.82 -19.75 5.97
N ALA A 380 -19.14 -21.03 5.75
CA ALA A 380 -20.33 -21.45 5.03
C ALA A 380 -21.64 -20.94 5.69
N SER A 381 -21.71 -20.84 7.03
CA SER A 381 -22.88 -20.27 7.71
C SER A 381 -22.90 -18.74 7.66
N VAL A 382 -21.75 -18.08 7.86
CA VAL A 382 -21.63 -16.61 7.84
C VAL A 382 -21.90 -16.03 6.44
N TYR A 383 -21.34 -16.62 5.38
CA TYR A 383 -21.61 -16.16 4.00
C TYR A 383 -23.03 -16.49 3.54
N ALA A 384 -23.65 -17.57 4.02
CA ALA A 384 -25.06 -17.85 3.75
C ALA A 384 -25.99 -16.80 4.38
N GLU A 385 -25.71 -16.40 5.62
CA GLU A 385 -26.43 -15.31 6.31
C GLU A 385 -26.21 -13.95 5.63
N ASN A 386 -24.97 -13.61 5.28
CA ASN A 386 -24.65 -12.35 4.60
C ASN A 386 -25.27 -12.28 3.19
N LYS A 387 -25.32 -13.40 2.46
CA LYS A 387 -26.00 -13.48 1.16
C LYS A 387 -27.52 -13.34 1.29
N ALA A 388 -28.12 -13.87 2.35
CA ALA A 388 -29.54 -13.68 2.66
C ALA A 388 -29.84 -12.22 3.05
N ASN A 389 -28.99 -11.60 3.86
CA ASN A 389 -29.12 -10.20 4.28
C ASN A 389 -28.91 -9.22 3.11
N ALA A 390 -27.94 -9.49 2.22
CA ALA A 390 -27.72 -8.69 1.02
C ALA A 390 -28.86 -8.83 -0.01
N ALA A 391 -29.48 -10.01 -0.10
CA ALA A 391 -30.69 -10.22 -0.90
C ALA A 391 -31.89 -9.44 -0.33
N ALA A 392 -32.07 -9.44 1.00
CA ALA A 392 -33.11 -8.66 1.67
C ALA A 392 -32.89 -7.14 1.54
N ALA A 393 -31.64 -6.65 1.60
CA ALA A 393 -31.31 -5.24 1.38
C ALA A 393 -31.52 -4.80 -0.09
N LYS A 394 -31.32 -5.70 -1.05
CA LYS A 394 -31.71 -5.49 -2.46
C LYS A 394 -33.22 -5.47 -2.65
N GLU A 395 -33.98 -6.31 -1.95
CA GLU A 395 -35.45 -6.24 -1.99
C GLU A 395 -35.99 -4.94 -1.38
N HIS A 396 -35.40 -4.46 -0.28
CA HIS A 396 -35.84 -3.21 0.34
C HIS A 396 -35.55 -1.98 -0.53
N SER A 397 -34.39 -1.93 -1.22
CA SER A 397 -34.08 -0.84 -2.15
C SER A 397 -34.91 -0.87 -3.44
N VAL A 398 -35.33 -2.07 -3.89
CA VAL A 398 -36.26 -2.22 -5.03
C VAL A 398 -37.68 -1.79 -4.64
N VAL A 399 -38.10 -2.01 -3.39
CA VAL A 399 -39.40 -1.52 -2.87
C VAL A 399 -39.40 0.01 -2.74
N ASP A 400 -38.31 0.62 -2.28
CA ASP A 400 -38.17 2.09 -2.21
C ASP A 400 -38.15 2.75 -3.60
N ASP A 401 -37.54 2.13 -4.62
CA ASP A 401 -37.58 2.61 -6.02
C ASP A 401 -38.97 2.43 -6.67
N TYR A 402 -39.72 1.40 -6.25
CA TYR A 402 -41.13 1.22 -6.65
C TYR A 402 -42.04 2.29 -6.05
N ASP A 403 -41.81 2.68 -4.79
CA ASP A 403 -42.63 3.67 -4.08
C ASP A 403 -42.30 5.12 -4.50
N GLN A 404 -41.06 5.38 -4.95
CA GLN A 404 -40.68 6.65 -5.59
C GLN A 404 -41.25 6.81 -7.01
N LYS A 405 -41.25 5.75 -7.84
CA LYS A 405 -41.84 5.81 -9.20
C LYS A 405 -43.35 6.06 -9.20
N ASN A 406 -44.08 5.59 -8.17
CA ASN A 406 -45.52 5.82 -8.06
C ASN A 406 -45.89 7.21 -7.51
N ARG A 407 -44.92 8.00 -7.02
CA ARG A 407 -45.15 9.39 -6.58
C ARG A 407 -44.90 10.44 -7.66
N CYS A 408 -44.36 10.05 -8.82
CA CYS A 408 -44.06 10.98 -9.92
C CYS A 408 -44.76 10.52 -11.21
N GLY A 409 -46.08 10.68 -11.25
CA GLY A 409 -46.91 10.35 -12.41
C GLY A 409 -47.90 11.46 -12.75
N TYR A 410 -47.73 12.04 -13.94
CA TYR A 410 -48.67 12.86 -14.71
C TYR A 410 -48.81 14.36 -14.37
N TYR A 411 -47.93 15.17 -15.00
CA TYR A 411 -48.37 16.40 -15.67
C TYR A 411 -47.84 16.40 -17.11
N GLY A 412 -48.67 15.93 -18.04
CA GLY A 412 -48.51 16.13 -19.47
C GLY A 412 -49.31 17.36 -19.90
N ARG A 413 -48.63 18.37 -20.43
CA ARG A 413 -49.22 19.49 -21.16
C ARG A 413 -49.70 19.00 -22.52
N ASP A 414 -50.97 19.25 -22.84
CA ASP A 414 -51.42 20.02 -24.02
C ASP A 414 -52.92 19.80 -24.28
N THR A 415 -53.76 20.81 -24.07
CA THR A 415 -54.81 21.29 -25.02
C THR A 415 -55.67 22.42 -24.42
N LEU A 416 -55.57 23.60 -25.04
CA LEU A 416 -56.63 24.50 -25.52
C LEU A 416 -57.98 24.68 -24.76
N PHE A 417 -58.31 25.96 -24.55
CA PHE A 417 -59.65 26.58 -24.46
C PHE A 417 -60.68 26.05 -23.44
N ALA A 418 -61.01 26.87 -22.43
CA ALA A 418 -62.30 27.57 -22.36
C ALA A 418 -62.50 28.26 -21.00
N SER A 419 -63.04 29.47 -21.07
CA SER A 419 -63.57 30.27 -19.98
C SER A 419 -64.63 29.56 -19.12
N LEU A 420 -64.79 30.11 -17.91
CA LEU A 420 -66.05 30.59 -17.31
C LEU A 420 -66.46 29.92 -15.98
N ALA A 421 -66.38 30.75 -14.93
CA ALA A 421 -67.34 30.95 -13.84
C ALA A 421 -68.00 29.75 -13.12
N MET A 422 -67.85 29.72 -11.79
CA MET A 422 -68.90 29.93 -10.76
C MET A 422 -68.31 29.55 -9.39
N VAL A 423 -68.12 30.49 -8.47
CA VAL A 423 -69.09 30.92 -7.44
C VAL A 423 -69.39 29.84 -6.37
N SER A 424 -69.03 30.21 -5.14
CA SER A 424 -69.70 29.93 -3.86
C SER A 424 -69.28 28.72 -2.99
N SER A 425 -68.66 29.10 -1.86
CA SER A 425 -69.22 28.96 -0.51
C SER A 425 -68.87 27.75 0.37
N SER A 426 -68.79 28.11 1.66
CA SER A 426 -68.66 27.30 2.89
C SER A 426 -67.27 26.71 3.13
N GLY A 427 -66.60 26.93 4.27
CA GLY A 427 -67.03 27.45 5.57
C GLY A 427 -66.62 26.45 6.66
N GLY A 428 -65.83 26.90 7.64
CA GLY A 428 -65.60 26.22 8.93
C GLY A 428 -64.19 25.65 9.08
N THR A 429 -63.23 26.32 9.73
CA THR A 429 -62.98 26.51 11.19
C THR A 429 -62.43 25.29 11.95
N CYS A 430 -61.25 25.50 12.55
CA CYS A 430 -60.77 25.01 13.86
C CYS A 430 -60.53 23.50 14.01
N ALA A 431 -59.61 22.98 14.82
CA ALA A 431 -58.57 23.47 15.74
C ALA A 431 -57.66 22.25 16.01
N LEU A 432 -56.34 22.37 16.09
CA LEU A 432 -55.59 22.47 17.35
C LEU A 432 -56.09 21.51 18.44
N HIS A 433 -55.27 20.51 18.77
CA HIS A 433 -55.05 20.12 20.16
C HIS A 433 -53.68 19.44 20.36
N CYS A 434 -52.91 20.09 21.25
CA CYS A 434 -51.80 19.67 22.11
C CYS A 434 -50.75 18.68 21.60
#